data_AF-X1LUS8-F1
#
_entry.id   AF-X1LUS8-F1
#
_cell.length_a   1.000
_cell.length_b   1.000
_cell.length_c   1.000
_cell.angle_alpha   90.00
_cell.angle_beta   90.00
_cell.angle_gamma   90.00
#
_symmetry.space_group_name_H-M   'P 1'
#
loop_
_entity.id
_entity.type
_entity.pdbx_description
1 polymer ?
#
loop_
_entity_poly.entity_id
_entity_poly.type
_entity_poly.pdbx_seq_one_letter_code
_entity_poly.pdbx_strand_id
1 'polypeptide(L)' 'MAKKEEEIRYENPIELKSSKYNFTRMGDKEYEQLKTSISISGFSKHLPIKVRKINGSLEIINGHHRR' A
#
# COMPACT_ATOMS: atom_id res chain seq x y z
N MET A 1 9.15 -40.13 -3.36
CA MET A 1 8.08 -39.32 -3.99
C MET A 1 8.21 -37.89 -3.47
N ALA A 2 8.76 -36.97 -4.26
CA ALA A 2 8.96 -35.59 -3.84
C ALA A 2 7.68 -34.79 -4.09
N LYS A 3 7.09 -34.24 -3.02
CA LYS A 3 5.99 -33.28 -3.11
C LYS A 3 6.54 -32.01 -3.76
N LYS A 4 6.00 -31.62 -4.92
CA LYS A 4 6.32 -30.35 -5.56
C LYS A 4 5.80 -29.22 -4.66
N GLU A 5 6.70 -28.33 -4.26
CA GLU A 5 6.34 -27.04 -3.70
C GLU A 5 5.71 -26.20 -4.81
N GLU A 6 4.46 -25.80 -4.61
CA GLU A 6 3.73 -24.93 -5.52
C GLU A 6 4.03 -23.48 -5.13
N GLU A 7 4.78 -22.79 -5.98
CA GLU A 7 5.12 -21.38 -5.86
C GLU A 7 3.84 -20.55 -6.03
N ILE A 8 3.31 -19.99 -4.92
CA ILE A 8 2.18 -19.05 -4.99
C ILE A 8 2.68 -17.76 -5.64
N ARG A 9 2.42 -17.62 -6.94
CA ARG A 9 2.64 -16.38 -7.69
C ARG A 9 1.49 -15.42 -7.40
N TYR A 10 1.79 -14.24 -6.90
CA TYR A 10 0.80 -13.16 -6.74
C TYR A 10 0.50 -12.54 -8.12
N GLU A 11 -0.39 -13.18 -8.88
CA GLU A 11 -0.69 -12.83 -10.28
C GLU A 11 -1.46 -11.53 -10.51
N ASN A 12 -1.83 -10.77 -9.46
CA ASN A 12 -2.49 -9.48 -9.66
C ASN A 12 -2.13 -8.49 -8.55
N PRO A 13 -1.62 -7.28 -8.88
CA PRO A 13 -1.55 -6.22 -7.90
C PRO A 13 -2.97 -5.96 -7.40
N ILE A 14 -3.21 -6.20 -6.11
CA ILE A 14 -4.52 -5.96 -5.51
C ILE A 14 -4.82 -4.47 -5.67
N GLU A 15 -5.84 -4.14 -6.46
CA GLU A 15 -6.25 -2.76 -6.66
C GLU A 15 -6.85 -2.23 -5.36
N LEU A 16 -6.09 -1.40 -4.65
CA LEU A 16 -6.60 -0.66 -3.52
C LEU A 16 -7.49 0.47 -4.06
N LYS A 17 -8.71 0.63 -3.57
CA LYS A 17 -9.51 1.82 -3.88
C LYS A 17 -9.18 2.89 -2.84
N SER A 18 -8.95 4.12 -3.30
CA SER A 18 -8.91 5.24 -2.36
C SER A 18 -10.34 5.45 -1.90
N SER A 19 -10.56 5.35 -0.59
CA SER A 19 -11.86 5.67 -0.03
C SER A 19 -12.20 7.14 -0.32
N LYS A 20 -13.50 7.48 -0.43
CA LYS A 20 -14.00 8.83 -0.77
C LYS A 20 -13.66 9.93 0.25
N TYR A 21 -12.84 9.62 1.26
CA TYR A 21 -12.43 10.59 2.27
C TYR A 21 -11.46 11.59 1.65
N ASN A 22 -11.84 12.88 1.73
CA ASN A 22 -10.98 14.01 1.38
C ASN A 22 -9.78 14.03 2.34
N PHE A 23 -8.67 13.41 1.95
CA PHE A 23 -7.42 13.56 2.68
C PHE A 23 -6.79 14.91 2.31
N THR A 24 -6.22 15.58 3.30
CA THR A 24 -5.50 16.84 3.06
C THR A 24 -4.29 16.58 2.15
N ARG A 25 -4.15 17.40 1.11
CA ARG A 25 -2.97 17.36 0.24
C ARG A 25 -1.71 17.62 1.08
N MET A 26 -0.73 16.73 0.97
CA MET A 26 0.60 16.92 1.54
C MET A 26 1.39 17.88 0.65
N GLY A 27 2.28 18.67 1.25
CA GLY A 27 3.15 19.55 0.48
C GLY A 27 4.11 18.77 -0.39
N ASP A 28 4.46 19.31 -1.56
CA ASP A 28 5.33 18.62 -2.53
C ASP A 28 6.70 18.26 -1.92
N LYS A 29 7.23 19.11 -1.04
CA LYS A 29 8.49 18.84 -0.31
C LYS A 29 8.37 17.63 0.63
N GLU A 30 7.29 17.55 1.39
CA GLU A 30 7.04 16.45 2.33
C GLU A 30 6.81 15.13 1.58
N TYR A 31 6.13 15.20 0.43
CA TYR A 31 5.92 14.06 -0.45
C TYR A 31 7.24 13.50 -1.00
N GLU A 32 8.12 14.36 -1.52
CA GLU A 32 9.42 13.90 -2.03
C GLU A 32 10.32 13.35 -0.92
N GLN A 33 10.25 13.90 0.29
CA GLN A 33 10.94 13.34 1.45
C GLN A 33 10.42 11.94 1.80
N LEU A 34 9.10 11.76 1.84
CA LEU A 34 8.47 10.47 2.12
C LEU A 34 8.84 9.43 1.06
N LYS A 35 8.74 9.81 -0.22
CA LYS A 35 9.12 8.97 -1.37
C LYS A 35 10.58 8.55 -1.31
N THR A 36 11.49 9.50 -1.05
CA THR A 36 12.92 9.24 -0.91
C THR A 36 13.19 8.30 0.26
N SER A 37 12.53 8.53 1.40
CA SER A 37 12.67 7.67 2.58
C SER A 37 12.22 6.24 2.29
N ILE A 38 11.04 6.04 1.68
CA ILE A 38 10.54 4.71 1.31
C ILE A 38 11.47 4.02 0.31
N SER A 39 12.00 4.77 -0.66
CA SER A 39 12.96 4.24 -1.65
C SER A 39 14.25 3.72 -1.00
N ILE A 40 14.78 4.44 0.00
CA ILE A 40 16.04 4.08 0.66
C ILE A 40 15.84 3.00 1.73
N SER A 41 14.83 3.14 2.60
CA SER A 41 14.65 2.27 3.76
C SER A 41 13.78 1.05 3.48
N GLY A 42 13.08 1.04 2.34
CA GLY A 42 11.97 0.13 2.09
C GLY A 42 10.70 0.54 2.85
N PHE A 43 9.55 0.13 2.32
CA PHE A 43 8.22 0.46 2.88
C PHE A 43 8.00 -0.15 4.28
N SER A 44 8.58 -1.31 4.59
CA SER A 44 8.36 -2.03 5.86
C SER A 44 8.86 -1.30 7.11
N LYS A 45 9.70 -0.27 6.95
CA LYS A 45 10.16 0.60 8.05
C LYS A 45 9.15 1.72 8.40
N HIS A 46 8.10 1.88 7.59
CA HIS A 46 7.06 2.89 7.77
C HIS A 46 5.78 2.29 8.36
N LEU A 47 4.92 3.15 8.90
CA LEU A 47 3.61 2.71 9.40
C LEU A 47 2.81 2.04 8.26
N PRO A 48 2.16 0.90 8.52
CA PRO A 48 1.41 0.19 7.48
C PRO A 48 0.25 1.02 6.91
N ILE A 49 -0.16 0.73 5.67
CA ILE A 49 -1.41 1.24 5.10
C ILE A 49 -2.55 0.41 5.71
N LYS A 50 -3.51 1.09 6.32
CA LYS A 50 -4.71 0.44 6.87
C LYS A 50 -5.78 0.40 5.81
N VAL A 51 -6.31 -0.80 5.53
CA VAL A 51 -7.37 -1.02 4.53
C VAL A 51 -8.60 -1.67 5.16
N ARG A 52 -9.79 -1.39 4.61
CA ARG A 52 -11.07 -2.03 4.94
C ARG A 52 -11.56 -2.80 3.73
N LYS A 53 -12.08 -4.02 3.93
CA LYS A 53 -12.80 -4.74 2.87
C LYS A 53 -14.26 -4.28 2.81
N ILE A 54 -14.71 -3.79 1.66
CA ILE A 54 -16.10 -3.36 1.41
C ILE A 54 -16.54 -3.94 0.06
N ASN A 55 -17.61 -4.74 0.04
CA ASN A 55 -18.19 -5.33 -1.19
C ASN A 55 -17.14 -5.97 -2.12
N GLY A 56 -16.18 -6.72 -1.56
CA GLY A 56 -15.11 -7.37 -2.32
C GLY A 56 -13.94 -6.47 -2.74
N SER A 57 -14.03 -5.15 -2.53
CA SER A 57 -12.94 -4.20 -2.76
C SER A 57 -12.17 -3.90 -1.46
N LEU A 58 -10.87 -3.58 -1.55
CA LEU A 58 -10.09 -3.05 -0.43
C LEU A 58 -10.03 -1.54 -0.53
N GLU A 59 -10.52 -0.83 0.48
CA GLU A 59 -10.48 0.63 0.58
C GLU A 59 -9.44 1.09 1.59
N ILE A 60 -8.64 2.11 1.26
CA ILE A 60 -7.67 2.69 2.20
C ILE A 60 -8.39 3.56 3.23
N ILE A 61 -8.14 3.26 4.51
CA ILE A 61 -8.61 4.02 5.67
C ILE A 61 -7.53 4.99 6.16
N ASN A 62 -6.25 4.60 6.05
CA ASN A 62 -5.12 5.40 6.50
C ASN A 62 -3.84 5.05 5.72
N GLY A 63 -2.97 6.03 5.51
CA GLY A 63 -1.72 5.89 4.77
C GLY A 63 -1.84 6.23 3.29
N HIS A 64 -2.79 7.08 2.90
CA HIS A 64 -3.02 7.48 1.50
C HIS A 64 -1.76 7.99 0.79
N HIS A 65 -0.90 8.74 1.48
CA HIS A 65 0.34 9.29 0.92
C HIS A 65 1.46 8.28 0.76
N ARG A 66 1.39 7.15 1.48
CA ARG A 66 2.37 6.05 1.39
C ARG A 66 1.98 5.00 0.37
N ARG A 67 0.70 5.00 -0.04
CA ARG A 67 0.18 4.17 -1.11
C ARG A 67 0.53 4.77 -2.46
#